data_AF-A0A7J8CX52-F1
#
_entry.id   AF-A0A7J8CX52-F1
#
_cell.length_a   1.000
_cell.length_b   1.000
_cell.length_c   1.000
_cell.angle_alpha   90.00
_cell.angle_beta   90.00
_cell.angle_gamma   90.00
#
_symmetry.space_group_name_H-M   'P 1'
#
loop_
_entity.id
_entity.type
_entity.pdbx_description
1 polymer ?
#
loop_
_entity_poly.entity_id
_entity_poly.type
_entity_poly.pdbx_seq_one_letter_code
_entity_poly.pdbx_strand_id
1 'polypeptide(L)'
;MSGYSSDRDRGRDRGFGAPRFGGSRAGPLSGKKFGNPGEKLVKKKWNLDELPKFEKNFYQEHPELARRTAQEVETYRRSKEITVRGHNCPKPVLNFYEANFPANIMDVIARQNFTEPTAIQAQGWPVALSGLDMVGVAQTGSGKTLSYLLPAIVHINHQPLLERGDGPICLVLAPTRELAQQVQQVAAEYCRACRLKSTCIYGGAPKGPQIRDLERGVEICIATPGRLIDFLECGKTNLRRTTYLVLDEADRMLDMGFEPQIRKIVDQIRVRQRPRMVFTVLQITPMGALEVILCLLAYRPVLGLVIQQGLTRMVMIALSNMEVMFQICTMV
;
A
#
# COMPACT_ATOMS: atom_id res chain seq x y z
N MET A 1 -52.00 43.01 -36.09
CA MET A 1 -52.43 44.41 -35.85
C MET A 1 -51.31 45.09 -35.07
N SER A 2 -50.35 45.77 -35.69
CA SER A 2 -50.38 47.08 -36.41
C SER A 2 -50.32 48.29 -35.46
N GLY A 3 -49.27 49.10 -35.62
CA GLY A 3 -49.05 50.44 -35.03
C GLY A 3 -47.60 50.62 -34.54
N TYR A 4 -46.56 50.90 -35.34
CA TYR A 4 -46.21 52.01 -36.25
C TYR A 4 -45.78 53.35 -35.62
N SER A 5 -44.69 53.88 -36.21
CA SER A 5 -44.08 55.23 -36.18
C SER A 5 -43.00 55.50 -35.12
N SER A 6 -41.82 56.06 -35.44
CA SER A 6 -41.29 56.56 -36.72
C SER A 6 -39.81 56.92 -36.59
N ASP A 7 -39.13 56.82 -37.73
CA ASP A 7 -37.73 57.13 -38.05
C ASP A 7 -37.16 58.48 -37.58
N ARG A 8 -35.82 58.53 -37.50
CA ARG A 8 -35.01 59.56 -38.16
C ARG A 8 -33.56 59.11 -38.36
N ASP A 9 -33.25 58.86 -39.63
CA ASP A 9 -31.90 58.82 -40.20
C ASP A 9 -31.08 60.07 -39.91
N ARG A 10 -29.77 59.87 -39.75
CA ARG A 10 -28.73 60.75 -40.33
C ARG A 10 -27.41 60.00 -40.42
N GLY A 11 -27.10 59.53 -41.63
CA GLY A 11 -25.77 59.06 -41.98
C GLY A 11 -24.75 60.20 -42.05
N ARG A 12 -23.49 59.86 -41.77
CA ARG A 12 -22.33 60.44 -42.45
C ARG A 12 -21.10 59.55 -42.29
N ASP A 13 -20.65 59.03 -43.42
CA ASP A 13 -19.31 58.51 -43.64
C ASP A 13 -18.23 59.53 -43.27
N ARG A 14 -17.11 59.03 -42.72
CA ARG A 14 -15.73 59.24 -43.20
C ARG A 14 -14.72 58.78 -42.15
N GLY A 15 -13.70 58.06 -42.60
CA GLY A 15 -12.36 58.20 -42.02
C GLY A 15 -11.68 56.90 -41.62
N PHE A 16 -10.91 56.37 -42.56
CA PHE A 16 -9.80 55.44 -42.31
C PHE A 16 -8.91 55.93 -41.16
N GLY A 17 -8.60 55.04 -40.22
CA GLY A 17 -7.62 55.26 -39.15
C GLY A 17 -7.22 53.94 -38.53
N ALA A 18 -6.15 53.33 -39.06
CA ALA A 18 -5.56 52.12 -38.50
C ALA A 18 -5.02 52.36 -37.07
N PRO A 19 -5.23 51.44 -36.11
CA PRO A 19 -4.39 51.39 -34.93
C PRO A 19 -3.16 50.54 -35.21
N ARG A 20 -2.00 51.17 -35.02
CA ARG A 20 -0.65 50.62 -35.02
C ARG A 20 -0.56 49.27 -34.30
N PHE A 21 0.07 48.30 -34.98
CA PHE A 21 0.68 47.11 -34.38
C PHE A 21 1.70 47.54 -33.32
N GLY A 22 1.30 47.49 -32.04
CA GLY A 22 2.19 47.55 -30.90
C GLY A 22 2.73 46.15 -30.63
N GLY A 23 3.90 45.84 -31.18
CA GLY A 23 4.63 44.59 -30.93
C GLY A 23 5.05 44.47 -29.47
N SER A 24 4.19 43.90 -28.64
CA SER A 24 4.61 43.32 -27.37
C SER A 24 5.15 41.93 -27.66
N ARG A 25 6.48 41.79 -27.60
CA ARG A 25 7.17 40.50 -27.56
C ARG A 25 6.66 39.72 -26.35
N ALA A 26 5.61 38.92 -26.55
CA ALA A 26 5.31 37.79 -25.69
C ALA A 26 6.43 36.78 -25.92
N GLY A 27 7.47 36.84 -25.07
CA GLY A 27 8.42 35.76 -24.94
C GLY A 27 7.66 34.47 -24.64
N PRO A 28 8.13 33.31 -25.13
CA PRO A 28 7.44 32.06 -24.88
C PRO A 28 7.29 31.90 -23.37
N LEU A 29 6.05 31.72 -22.91
CA LEU A 29 5.75 31.26 -21.57
C LEU A 29 6.58 30.00 -21.36
N SER A 30 7.71 30.16 -20.67
CA SER A 30 8.55 29.08 -20.20
C SER A 30 7.61 28.07 -19.57
N GLY A 31 7.44 26.92 -20.23
CA GLY A 31 6.71 25.80 -19.66
C GLY A 31 7.25 25.61 -18.26
N LYS A 32 6.43 25.89 -17.24
CA LYS A 32 6.77 25.52 -15.88
C LYS A 32 7.00 24.02 -15.96
N LYS A 33 8.26 23.59 -15.96
CA LYS A 33 8.64 22.21 -15.71
C LYS A 33 7.89 21.86 -14.43
N PHE A 34 6.83 21.08 -14.56
CA PHE A 34 6.22 20.45 -13.41
C PHE A 34 7.36 19.62 -12.82
N GLY A 35 7.90 20.09 -11.70
CA GLY A 35 8.95 19.37 -10.98
C GLY A 35 8.49 17.93 -10.75
N ASN A 36 9.42 16.99 -10.73
CA ASN A 36 9.07 15.59 -10.48
C ASN A 36 8.28 15.48 -9.17
N PRO A 37 7.16 14.74 -9.13
CA PRO A 37 6.37 14.57 -7.91
C PRO A 37 7.25 14.18 -6.72
N GLY A 38 7.18 14.92 -5.62
CA GLY A 38 7.98 14.65 -4.41
C GLY A 38 9.36 15.30 -4.41
N GLU A 39 9.69 16.20 -5.35
CA GLU A 39 10.95 16.98 -5.32
C GLU A 39 11.12 17.82 -4.05
N LYS A 40 10.01 18.21 -3.39
CA LYS A 40 10.07 19.00 -2.15
C LYS A 40 10.15 18.12 -0.90
N LEU A 41 9.98 16.80 -1.03
CA LEU A 41 10.08 15.88 0.09
C LEU A 41 11.54 15.66 0.47
N VAL A 42 11.95 16.25 1.58
CA VAL A 42 13.27 16.00 2.17
C VAL A 42 13.21 14.72 3.00
N LYS A 43 14.20 13.85 2.84
CA LYS A 43 14.34 12.63 3.65
C LYS A 43 14.41 13.01 5.13
N LYS A 44 13.53 12.44 5.95
CA LYS A 44 13.49 12.73 7.39
C LYS A 44 14.59 11.95 8.09
N LYS A 45 15.43 12.68 8.85
CA LYS A 45 16.30 12.08 9.85
C LYS A 45 15.45 11.82 11.09
N TRP A 46 15.24 10.55 11.42
CA TRP A 46 14.47 10.15 12.58
C TRP A 46 15.36 10.08 13.80
N ASN A 47 15.03 10.82 14.87
CA ASN A 47 15.58 10.52 16.18
C ASN A 47 14.86 9.28 16.71
N LEU A 48 15.56 8.15 16.73
CA LEU A 48 14.96 6.85 17.03
C LEU A 48 14.56 6.71 18.51
N ASP A 49 15.20 7.46 19.41
CA ASP A 49 14.97 7.37 20.85
C ASP A 49 13.71 8.12 21.29
N GLU A 50 13.26 9.10 20.51
CA GLU A 50 12.04 9.88 20.76
C GLU A 50 10.77 9.22 20.19
N LEU A 51 10.92 8.15 19.40
CA LEU A 51 9.78 7.50 18.75
C LEU A 51 9.05 6.55 19.71
N PRO A 52 7.70 6.55 19.72
CA PRO A 52 6.93 5.59 20.49
C PRO A 52 7.29 4.15 20.13
N LYS A 53 7.62 3.36 21.15
CA LYS A 53 7.80 1.91 21.05
C LYS A 53 6.45 1.27 20.70
N PHE A 54 6.48 0.23 19.90
CA PHE A 54 5.32 -0.58 19.56
C PHE A 54 5.74 -2.05 19.54
N GLU A 55 4.79 -2.93 19.86
CA GLU A 55 4.94 -4.37 19.76
C GLU A 55 4.76 -4.81 18.29
N LYS A 56 5.43 -5.89 17.87
CA LYS A 56 5.41 -6.35 16.46
C LYS A 56 4.97 -7.80 16.33
N ASN A 57 5.29 -8.64 17.31
CA ASN A 57 4.98 -10.06 17.29
C ASN A 57 3.77 -10.30 18.20
N PHE A 58 2.61 -10.46 17.57
CA PHE A 58 1.35 -10.77 18.23
C PHE A 58 0.95 -12.23 18.01
N TYR A 59 1.76 -12.98 17.26
CA TYR A 59 1.43 -14.34 16.89
C TYR A 59 1.55 -15.26 18.10
N GLN A 60 0.43 -15.88 18.42
CA GLN A 60 0.35 -16.96 19.41
C GLN A 60 -0.03 -18.22 18.65
N GLU A 61 0.89 -19.19 18.61
CA GLU A 61 0.64 -20.45 17.92
C GLU A 61 -0.48 -21.22 18.64
N HIS A 62 -1.53 -21.59 17.89
CA HIS A 62 -2.62 -22.37 18.43
C HIS A 62 -2.13 -23.77 18.86
N PRO A 63 -2.61 -24.36 19.97
CA PRO A 63 -2.15 -25.67 20.44
C PRO A 63 -2.24 -26.79 19.40
N GLU A 64 -3.25 -26.73 18.52
CA GLU A 64 -3.37 -27.69 17.42
C GLU A 64 -2.32 -27.50 16.33
N LEU A 65 -1.90 -26.27 16.02
CA LEU A 65 -0.75 -26.02 15.13
C LEU A 65 0.53 -26.54 15.76
N ALA A 66 0.74 -26.26 17.05
CA ALA A 66 1.95 -26.66 17.77
C ALA A 66 2.15 -28.18 17.72
N ARG A 67 1.07 -28.96 17.83
CA ARG A 67 1.07 -30.43 17.76
C ARG A 67 1.34 -31.01 16.36
N ARG A 68 1.10 -30.25 15.28
CA ARG A 68 1.33 -30.73 13.90
C ARG A 68 2.81 -31.00 13.66
N THR A 69 3.09 -32.18 13.13
CA THR A 69 4.41 -32.62 12.71
C THR A 69 4.87 -31.86 11.46
N ALA A 70 6.19 -31.84 11.21
CA ALA A 70 6.74 -31.23 10.00
C ALA A 70 6.20 -31.89 8.71
N GLN A 71 5.93 -33.19 8.74
CA GLN A 71 5.41 -33.94 7.59
C GLN A 71 3.97 -33.55 7.26
N GLU A 72 3.11 -33.35 8.27
CA GLU A 72 1.73 -32.88 8.07
C GLU A 72 1.71 -31.47 7.49
N VAL A 73 2.56 -30.58 8.01
CA VAL A 73 2.70 -29.21 7.51
C VAL A 73 3.15 -29.21 6.04
N GLU A 74 4.14 -30.04 5.70
CA GLU A 74 4.64 -30.14 4.32
C GLU A 74 3.59 -30.76 3.38
N THR A 75 2.82 -31.72 3.87
CA THR A 75 1.71 -32.32 3.12
C THR A 75 0.63 -31.29 2.82
N TYR A 76 0.26 -30.44 3.80
CA TYR A 76 -0.67 -29.34 3.59
C TYR A 76 -0.12 -28.29 2.62
N ARG A 77 1.16 -27.91 2.76
CA ARG A 77 1.80 -26.97 1.84
C ARG A 77 1.76 -27.50 0.41
N ARG A 78 2.09 -28.77 0.21
CA ARG A 78 2.01 -29.42 -1.10
C ARG A 78 0.60 -29.44 -1.67
N SER A 79 -0.40 -29.78 -0.85
CA SER A 79 -1.80 -29.87 -1.31
C SER A 79 -2.41 -28.53 -1.69
N LYS A 80 -1.94 -27.43 -1.09
CA LYS A 80 -2.37 -26.06 -1.39
C LYS A 80 -1.39 -25.31 -2.31
N GLU A 81 -0.41 -25.99 -2.90
CA GLU A 81 0.64 -25.43 -3.77
C GLU A 81 1.39 -24.24 -3.12
N ILE A 82 1.65 -24.34 -1.82
CA ILE A 82 2.42 -23.38 -1.04
C ILE A 82 3.91 -23.73 -1.13
N THR A 83 4.71 -22.80 -1.64
CA THR A 83 6.17 -22.86 -1.48
C THR A 83 6.63 -21.79 -0.50
N VAL A 84 7.43 -22.19 0.48
CA VAL A 84 8.04 -21.28 1.46
C VAL A 84 9.53 -21.16 1.17
N ARG A 85 10.04 -19.93 1.08
CA ARG A 85 11.48 -19.66 1.14
C ARG A 85 11.81 -18.64 2.23
N GLY A 86 12.91 -18.85 2.94
CA GLY A 86 13.32 -18.04 4.08
C GLY A 86 13.44 -18.86 5.36
N HIS A 87 13.88 -18.20 6.43
CA HIS A 87 14.11 -18.82 7.74
C HIS A 87 12.97 -18.46 8.70
N ASN A 88 12.70 -19.33 9.67
CA ASN A 88 11.71 -19.08 10.73
C ASN A 88 10.28 -18.76 10.25
N CYS A 89 9.86 -19.36 9.13
CA CYS A 89 8.49 -19.21 8.65
C CYS A 89 7.52 -20.06 9.51
N PRO A 90 6.53 -19.45 10.19
CA PRO A 90 5.56 -20.17 11.02
C PRO A 90 4.71 -21.17 10.22
N LYS A 91 4.11 -22.14 10.92
CA LYS A 91 3.23 -23.14 10.31
C LYS A 91 1.97 -22.46 9.75
N PRO A 92 1.41 -22.95 8.63
CA PRO A 92 0.17 -22.42 8.10
C PRO A 92 -1.01 -22.76 9.03
N VAL A 93 -1.94 -21.82 9.16
CA VAL A 93 -3.24 -22.06 9.79
C VAL A 93 -4.19 -22.71 8.81
N LEU A 94 -4.86 -23.77 9.24
CA LEU A 94 -5.80 -24.55 8.45
C LEU A 94 -7.24 -24.05 8.65
N ASN A 95 -7.53 -23.49 9.82
CA ASN A 95 -8.84 -22.98 10.18
C ASN A 95 -8.75 -21.52 10.66
N PHE A 96 -9.82 -20.74 10.50
CA PHE A 96 -9.82 -19.32 10.91
C PHE A 96 -9.55 -19.12 12.41
N TYR A 97 -10.08 -19.98 13.28
CA TYR A 97 -9.89 -19.88 14.73
C TYR A 97 -8.43 -20.07 15.16
N GLU A 98 -7.63 -20.77 14.35
CA GLU A 98 -6.21 -21.02 14.64
C GLU A 98 -5.34 -19.75 14.47
N ALA A 99 -5.84 -18.75 13.73
CA ALA A 99 -5.15 -17.47 13.57
C ALA A 99 -5.30 -16.54 14.79
N ASN A 100 -6.15 -16.91 15.76
CA ASN A 100 -6.41 -16.15 16.99
C ASN A 100 -6.81 -14.67 16.73
N PHE A 101 -7.64 -14.44 15.70
CA PHE A 101 -8.15 -13.10 15.43
C PHE A 101 -9.15 -12.66 16.51
N PRO A 102 -9.22 -11.34 16.81
CA PRO A 102 -10.27 -10.76 17.65
C PRO A 102 -11.69 -11.20 17.25
N ALA A 103 -12.56 -11.39 18.25
CA ALA A 103 -13.93 -11.91 18.05
C ALA A 103 -14.74 -11.10 17.02
N ASN A 104 -14.59 -9.78 17.04
CA ASN A 104 -15.23 -8.88 16.08
C ASN A 104 -14.76 -9.07 14.63
N ILE A 105 -13.53 -9.54 14.40
CA ILE A 105 -13.06 -9.94 13.05
C ILE A 105 -13.69 -11.29 12.68
N MET A 106 -13.68 -12.25 13.61
CA MET A 106 -14.26 -13.58 13.40
C MET A 106 -15.76 -13.52 13.08
N ASP A 107 -16.50 -12.61 13.71
CA ASP A 107 -17.93 -12.37 13.41
C ASP A 107 -18.15 -11.88 11.97
N VAL A 108 -17.25 -11.03 11.44
CA VAL A 108 -17.33 -10.57 10.05
C VAL A 108 -16.99 -11.71 9.09
N ILE A 109 -15.95 -12.50 9.39
CA ILE A 109 -15.60 -13.68 8.60
C ILE A 109 -16.77 -14.66 8.52
N ALA A 110 -17.46 -14.92 9.64
CA ALA A 110 -18.62 -15.79 9.69
C ALA A 110 -19.79 -15.27 8.84
N ARG A 111 -20.06 -13.95 8.86
CA ARG A 111 -21.10 -13.32 8.02
C ARG A 111 -20.81 -13.39 6.53
N GLN A 112 -19.54 -13.43 6.15
CA GLN A 112 -19.09 -13.59 4.77
C GLN A 112 -19.18 -15.04 4.25
N ASN A 113 -19.55 -15.99 5.12
CA ASN A 113 -19.68 -17.42 4.79
C ASN A 113 -18.40 -18.04 4.21
N PHE A 114 -17.22 -17.58 4.65
CA PHE A 114 -15.98 -18.25 4.28
C PHE A 114 -15.83 -19.56 5.05
N THR A 115 -15.51 -20.64 4.34
CA THR A 115 -15.42 -22.00 4.91
C THR A 115 -14.04 -22.33 5.45
N GLU A 116 -12.99 -21.99 4.70
CA GLU A 116 -11.59 -22.17 5.08
C GLU A 116 -10.73 -20.97 4.61
N PRO A 117 -9.60 -20.69 5.27
CA PRO A 117 -8.63 -19.72 4.76
C PRO A 117 -8.04 -20.16 3.41
N THR A 118 -7.86 -19.22 2.50
CA THR A 118 -7.13 -19.47 1.25
C THR A 118 -5.65 -19.75 1.54
N ALA A 119 -4.90 -20.37 0.63
CA ALA A 119 -3.51 -20.76 0.95
C ALA A 119 -2.59 -19.56 1.30
N ILE A 120 -2.75 -18.43 0.61
CA ILE A 120 -2.01 -17.19 0.91
C ILE A 120 -2.41 -16.61 2.28
N GLN A 121 -3.66 -16.79 2.71
CA GLN A 121 -4.12 -16.41 4.04
C GLN A 121 -3.58 -17.37 5.11
N ALA A 122 -3.73 -18.68 4.87
CA ALA A 122 -3.29 -19.77 5.73
C ALA A 122 -1.81 -19.62 6.13
N GLN A 123 -0.94 -19.39 5.14
CA GLN A 123 0.48 -19.21 5.40
C GLN A 123 0.85 -17.75 5.69
N GLY A 124 0.14 -16.78 5.13
CA GLY A 124 0.46 -15.35 5.26
C GLY A 124 0.10 -14.73 6.60
N TRP A 125 -1.04 -15.10 7.21
CA TRP A 125 -1.44 -14.52 8.50
C TRP A 125 -0.44 -14.82 9.61
N PRO A 126 0.02 -16.07 9.84
CA PRO A 126 1.01 -16.34 10.88
C PRO A 126 2.31 -15.54 10.67
N VAL A 127 2.75 -15.38 9.43
CA VAL A 127 3.96 -14.61 9.08
C VAL A 127 3.78 -13.13 9.41
N ALA A 128 2.68 -12.52 8.96
CA ALA A 128 2.39 -11.12 9.20
C ALA A 128 2.14 -10.81 10.68
N LEU A 129 1.39 -11.66 11.39
CA LEU A 129 1.15 -11.55 12.84
C LEU A 129 2.42 -11.74 13.67
N SER A 130 3.38 -12.52 13.18
CA SER A 130 4.70 -12.68 13.80
C SER A 130 5.57 -11.42 13.67
N GLY A 131 5.11 -10.43 12.91
CA GLY A 131 5.89 -9.25 12.61
C GLY A 131 7.07 -9.59 11.69
N LEU A 132 6.94 -10.57 10.81
CA LEU A 132 7.95 -10.85 9.79
C LEU A 132 7.65 -10.06 8.53
N ASP A 133 8.70 -9.65 7.83
CA ASP A 133 8.56 -9.01 6.53
C ASP A 133 8.42 -10.11 5.49
N MET A 134 7.43 -9.99 4.60
CA MET A 134 7.03 -11.06 3.68
C MET A 134 6.76 -10.57 2.27
N VAL A 135 7.03 -11.47 1.32
CA VAL A 135 6.59 -11.35 -0.07
C VAL A 135 5.64 -12.52 -0.33
N GLY A 136 4.37 -12.21 -0.56
CA GLY A 136 3.36 -13.21 -0.92
C GLY A 136 3.08 -13.13 -2.42
N VAL A 137 3.27 -14.23 -3.13
CA VAL A 137 2.98 -14.33 -4.56
C VAL A 137 1.77 -15.24 -4.75
N ALA A 138 0.66 -14.71 -5.23
CA ALA A 138 -0.55 -15.48 -5.50
C ALA A 138 -1.39 -14.84 -6.59
N GLN A 139 -2.15 -15.63 -7.35
CA GLN A 139 -2.97 -15.14 -8.46
C GLN A 139 -4.08 -14.15 -8.02
N THR A 140 -4.67 -13.46 -8.99
CA THR A 140 -5.81 -12.56 -8.76
C THR A 140 -6.99 -13.38 -8.22
N GLY A 141 -7.74 -12.82 -7.28
CA GLY A 141 -8.83 -13.54 -6.62
C GLY A 141 -8.42 -14.57 -5.55
N SER A 142 -7.13 -14.76 -5.25
CA SER A 142 -6.69 -15.69 -4.17
C SER A 142 -6.94 -15.20 -2.74
N GLY A 143 -7.64 -14.08 -2.52
CA GLY A 143 -7.90 -13.55 -1.19
C GLY A 143 -6.74 -12.78 -0.55
N LYS A 144 -5.81 -12.27 -1.38
CA LYS A 144 -4.62 -11.48 -0.99
C LYS A 144 -4.97 -10.29 -0.10
N THR A 145 -6.02 -9.56 -0.41
CA THR A 145 -6.45 -8.38 0.35
C THR A 145 -6.68 -8.69 1.83
N LEU A 146 -7.39 -9.78 2.16
CA LEU A 146 -7.59 -10.19 3.56
C LEU A 146 -6.32 -10.75 4.21
N SER A 147 -5.38 -11.27 3.41
CA SER A 147 -4.11 -11.78 3.95
C SER A 147 -3.24 -10.67 4.56
N TYR A 148 -3.27 -9.43 4.04
CA TYR A 148 -2.60 -8.30 4.68
C TYR A 148 -3.50 -7.43 5.56
N LEU A 149 -4.82 -7.33 5.29
CA LEU A 149 -5.71 -6.44 6.05
C LEU A 149 -5.98 -6.94 7.47
N LEU A 150 -6.23 -8.23 7.66
CA LEU A 150 -6.57 -8.74 8.99
C LEU A 150 -5.39 -8.62 9.97
N PRO A 151 -4.16 -9.01 9.61
CA PRO A 151 -3.00 -8.73 10.45
C PRO A 151 -2.76 -7.24 10.67
N ALA A 152 -3.04 -6.38 9.67
CA ALA A 152 -2.92 -4.93 9.85
C ALA A 152 -3.88 -4.38 10.92
N ILE A 153 -5.11 -4.88 10.98
CA ILE A 153 -6.09 -4.50 12.01
C ILE A 153 -5.62 -4.95 13.40
N VAL A 154 -5.12 -6.18 13.54
CA VAL A 154 -4.55 -6.65 14.81
C VAL A 154 -3.37 -5.78 15.23
N HIS A 155 -2.49 -5.44 14.28
CA HIS A 155 -1.34 -4.57 14.49
C HIS A 155 -1.72 -3.14 14.91
N ILE A 156 -2.83 -2.61 14.40
CA ILE A 156 -3.36 -1.30 14.81
C ILE A 156 -3.93 -1.35 16.23
N ASN A 157 -4.67 -2.40 16.56
CA ASN A 157 -5.32 -2.54 17.87
C ASN A 157 -4.33 -2.62 19.04
N HIS A 158 -3.09 -3.05 18.78
CA HIS A 158 -2.02 -3.10 19.78
C HIS A 158 -1.15 -1.83 19.82
N GLN A 159 -1.61 -0.75 19.19
CA GLN A 159 -0.94 0.55 19.24
C GLN A 159 -1.76 1.58 20.00
N PRO A 160 -1.10 2.63 20.54
CA PRO A 160 -1.81 3.77 21.09
C PRO A 160 -2.78 4.35 20.06
N LEU A 161 -3.95 4.79 20.53
CA LEU A 161 -4.95 5.45 19.69
C LEU A 161 -4.34 6.65 18.96
N LEU A 162 -4.94 7.02 17.82
CA LEU A 162 -4.49 8.17 17.05
C LEU A 162 -4.76 9.47 17.80
N GLU A 163 -3.75 10.34 17.85
CA GLU A 163 -3.90 11.71 18.33
C GLU A 163 -4.20 12.68 17.17
N ARG A 164 -4.63 13.90 17.49
CA ARG A 164 -4.87 14.91 16.45
C ARG A 164 -3.55 15.25 15.74
N GLY A 165 -3.56 15.16 14.42
CA GLY A 165 -2.37 15.41 13.59
C GLY A 165 -1.49 14.17 13.38
N ASP A 166 -1.85 13.03 13.95
CA ASP A 166 -1.23 11.75 13.60
C ASP A 166 -1.61 11.34 12.18
N GLY A 167 -0.66 10.70 11.52
CA GLY A 167 -0.86 10.02 10.24
C GLY A 167 -1.31 8.57 10.39
N PRO A 168 -1.52 7.85 9.28
CA PRO A 168 -1.96 6.46 9.32
C PRO A 168 -0.92 5.52 9.90
N ILE A 169 -1.41 4.48 10.58
CA ILE A 169 -0.59 3.39 11.13
C ILE A 169 -0.32 2.34 10.04
N CYS A 170 -1.34 2.02 9.24
CA CYS A 170 -1.26 1.14 8.09
C CYS A 170 -1.37 1.94 6.80
N LEU A 171 -0.40 1.77 5.91
CA LEU A 171 -0.39 2.33 4.56
C LEU A 171 -0.42 1.21 3.54
N VAL A 172 -1.37 1.25 2.62
CA VAL A 172 -1.46 0.34 1.46
C VAL A 172 -1.26 1.16 0.19
N LEU A 173 -0.25 0.83 -0.60
CA LEU A 173 -0.04 1.42 -1.93
C LEU A 173 -0.62 0.49 -3.00
N ALA A 174 -1.42 1.06 -3.90
CA ALA A 174 -1.99 0.37 -5.06
C ALA A 174 -1.70 1.16 -6.35
N PRO A 175 -1.50 0.49 -7.50
CA PRO A 175 -1.17 1.12 -8.78
C PRO A 175 -2.31 1.98 -9.35
N THR A 176 -3.56 1.57 -9.18
CA THR A 176 -4.71 2.22 -9.82
C THR A 176 -5.74 2.71 -8.81
N ARG A 177 -6.57 3.65 -9.24
CA ARG A 177 -7.69 4.17 -8.45
C ARG A 177 -8.70 3.06 -8.14
N GLU A 178 -9.00 2.26 -9.14
CA GLU A 178 -10.03 1.22 -9.09
C GLU A 178 -9.65 0.16 -8.05
N LEU A 179 -8.39 -0.28 -8.07
CA LEU A 179 -7.88 -1.22 -7.09
C LEU A 179 -7.85 -0.61 -5.68
N ALA A 180 -7.41 0.64 -5.55
CA ALA A 180 -7.41 1.34 -4.26
C ALA A 180 -8.84 1.43 -3.65
N GLN A 181 -9.85 1.69 -4.49
CA GLN A 181 -11.25 1.73 -4.08
C GLN A 181 -11.78 0.34 -3.69
N GLN A 182 -11.41 -0.72 -4.43
CA GLN A 182 -11.76 -2.10 -4.09
C GLN A 182 -11.20 -2.51 -2.72
N VAL A 183 -9.91 -2.25 -2.48
CA VAL A 183 -9.28 -2.54 -1.19
C VAL A 183 -9.94 -1.74 -0.06
N GLN A 184 -10.29 -0.47 -0.31
CA GLN A 184 -11.00 0.36 0.67
C GLN A 184 -12.37 -0.19 1.03
N GLN A 185 -13.12 -0.69 0.05
CA GLN A 185 -14.44 -1.28 0.29
C GLN A 185 -14.33 -2.51 1.19
N VAL A 186 -13.37 -3.40 0.92
CA VAL A 186 -13.09 -4.56 1.78
C VAL A 186 -12.66 -4.10 3.17
N ALA A 187 -11.71 -3.17 3.26
CA ALA A 187 -11.21 -2.67 4.55
C ALA A 187 -12.32 -2.02 5.39
N ALA A 188 -13.23 -1.27 4.78
CA ALA A 188 -14.30 -0.56 5.48
C ALA A 188 -15.22 -1.50 6.28
N GLU A 189 -15.47 -2.72 5.78
CA GLU A 189 -16.30 -3.69 6.47
C GLU A 189 -15.69 -4.14 7.81
N TYR A 190 -14.41 -4.53 7.78
CA TYR A 190 -13.68 -4.97 8.95
C TYR A 190 -13.34 -3.80 9.89
N CYS A 191 -13.01 -2.62 9.34
CA CYS A 191 -12.76 -1.40 10.11
C CYS A 191 -13.98 -1.01 10.94
N ARG A 192 -15.19 -1.08 10.38
CA ARG A 192 -16.44 -0.79 11.08
C ARG A 192 -16.65 -1.72 12.28
N ALA A 193 -16.36 -3.01 12.14
CA ALA A 193 -16.44 -3.98 13.23
C ALA A 193 -15.37 -3.74 14.33
N CYS A 194 -14.25 -3.12 13.97
CA CYS A 194 -13.14 -2.83 14.89
C CYS A 194 -13.11 -1.39 15.42
N ARG A 195 -14.11 -0.56 15.09
CA ARG A 195 -14.13 0.88 15.40
C ARG A 195 -12.91 1.65 14.87
N LEU A 196 -12.33 1.16 13.76
CA LEU A 196 -11.25 1.80 13.05
C LEU A 196 -11.80 2.60 11.86
N LYS A 197 -11.02 3.57 11.39
CA LYS A 197 -11.32 4.37 10.22
C LYS A 197 -10.32 4.08 9.11
N SER A 198 -10.83 3.97 7.90
CA SER A 198 -10.04 3.82 6.69
C SER A 198 -10.43 4.89 5.66
N THR A 199 -9.47 5.33 4.84
CA THR A 199 -9.74 6.20 3.69
C THR A 199 -8.91 5.81 2.48
N CYS A 200 -9.39 6.23 1.31
CA CYS A 200 -8.77 5.98 0.02
C CYS A 200 -8.36 7.29 -0.64
N ILE A 201 -7.08 7.44 -0.98
CA ILE A 201 -6.55 8.65 -1.62
C ILE A 201 -5.99 8.35 -3.01
N TYR A 202 -6.48 9.06 -4.01
CA TYR A 202 -6.08 8.82 -5.40
C TYR A 202 -6.35 10.04 -6.28
N GLY A 203 -5.60 10.12 -7.39
CA GLY A 203 -5.72 11.16 -8.42
C GLY A 203 -7.06 11.17 -9.16
N GLY A 204 -7.40 12.28 -9.82
CA GLY A 204 -8.63 12.36 -10.64
C GLY A 204 -9.95 12.51 -9.87
N ALA A 205 -9.91 12.55 -8.53
CA ALA A 205 -11.04 12.95 -7.69
C ALA A 205 -10.72 14.23 -6.88
N PRO A 206 -11.74 14.99 -6.44
CA PRO A 206 -11.57 16.20 -5.63
C PRO A 206 -10.71 15.95 -4.39
N LYS A 207 -9.75 16.83 -4.12
CA LYS A 207 -8.84 16.72 -2.96
C LYS A 207 -9.57 16.95 -1.62
N GLY A 208 -10.57 17.82 -1.59
CA GLY A 208 -11.24 18.28 -0.37
C GLY A 208 -11.76 17.16 0.54
N PRO A 209 -12.58 16.21 0.04
CA PRO A 209 -13.04 15.08 0.84
C PRO A 209 -11.90 14.22 1.40
N GLN A 210 -10.91 13.89 0.57
CA GLN A 210 -9.77 13.07 0.99
C GLN A 210 -8.93 13.77 2.08
N ILE A 211 -8.72 15.09 1.95
CA ILE A 211 -8.02 15.89 2.97
C ILE A 211 -8.80 15.88 4.30
N ARG A 212 -10.13 16.06 4.25
CA ARG A 212 -10.95 16.04 5.47
C ARG A 212 -10.90 14.70 6.19
N ASP A 213 -10.88 13.59 5.44
CA ASP A 213 -10.76 12.27 6.04
C ASP A 213 -9.41 12.09 6.73
N LEU A 214 -8.31 12.52 6.09
CA LEU A 214 -6.97 12.50 6.70
C LEU A 214 -6.87 13.39 7.94
N GLU A 215 -7.44 14.59 7.91
CA GLU A 215 -7.44 15.53 9.04
C GLU A 215 -8.28 15.03 10.23
N ARG A 216 -9.30 14.19 9.97
CA ARG A 216 -10.10 13.52 11.02
C ARG A 216 -9.38 12.36 11.71
N GLY A 217 -8.21 11.96 11.19
CA GLY A 217 -7.45 10.81 11.65
C GLY A 217 -8.02 9.49 11.12
N VAL A 218 -7.17 8.71 10.46
CA VAL A 218 -7.49 7.39 9.90
C VAL A 218 -6.35 6.42 10.22
N GLU A 219 -6.69 5.22 10.70
CA GLU A 219 -5.70 4.21 11.03
C GLU A 219 -5.17 3.51 9.77
N ILE A 220 -6.03 3.30 8.77
CA ILE A 220 -5.69 2.69 7.49
C ILE A 220 -5.82 3.72 6.36
N CYS A 221 -4.74 3.93 5.62
CA CYS A 221 -4.74 4.73 4.39
C CYS A 221 -4.41 3.84 3.20
N ILE A 222 -5.30 3.81 2.21
CA ILE A 222 -5.07 3.14 0.94
C ILE A 222 -4.86 4.22 -0.12
N ALA A 223 -3.78 4.12 -0.89
CA ALA A 223 -3.32 5.25 -1.69
C ALA A 223 -2.75 4.86 -3.05
N THR A 224 -2.97 5.70 -4.06
CA THR A 224 -2.08 5.71 -5.23
C THR A 224 -0.87 6.62 -4.97
N PRO A 225 0.35 6.23 -5.41
CA PRO A 225 1.59 6.92 -5.03
C PRO A 225 1.57 8.44 -5.30
N GLY A 226 1.12 8.85 -6.49
CA GLY A 226 1.14 10.26 -6.88
C GLY A 226 0.29 11.18 -6.00
N ARG A 227 -0.91 10.75 -5.59
CA ARG A 227 -1.78 11.57 -4.71
C ARG A 227 -1.25 11.61 -3.28
N LEU A 228 -0.69 10.50 -2.79
CA LEU A 228 -0.07 10.48 -1.47
C LEU A 228 1.10 11.46 -1.38
N ILE A 229 1.97 11.48 -2.38
CA ILE A 229 3.10 12.43 -2.43
C ILE A 229 2.62 13.88 -2.37
N ASP A 230 1.62 14.25 -3.17
CA ASP A 230 1.03 15.59 -3.17
C ASP A 230 0.52 16.00 -1.77
N PHE A 231 -0.14 15.08 -1.06
CA PHE A 231 -0.60 15.33 0.32
C PHE A 231 0.52 15.36 1.35
N LEU A 232 1.59 14.58 1.18
CA LEU A 232 2.78 14.65 2.02
C LEU A 232 3.53 15.97 1.83
N GLU A 233 3.68 16.44 0.58
CA GLU A 233 4.34 17.71 0.26
C GLU A 233 3.56 18.90 0.80
N CYS A 234 2.23 18.86 0.74
CA CYS A 234 1.36 19.91 1.25
C CYS A 234 1.11 19.83 2.76
N GLY A 235 1.73 18.88 3.47
CA GLY A 235 1.55 18.69 4.91
C GLY A 235 0.12 18.31 5.33
N LYS A 236 -0.68 17.72 4.43
CA LYS A 236 -2.05 17.27 4.72
C LYS A 236 -2.11 15.93 5.46
N THR A 237 -1.04 15.16 5.37
CA THR A 237 -0.81 13.97 6.19
C THR A 237 0.69 13.79 6.42
N ASN A 238 1.07 12.80 7.21
CA ASN A 238 2.45 12.43 7.48
C ASN A 238 2.54 10.91 7.72
N LEU A 239 3.74 10.33 7.63
CA LEU A 239 3.94 8.88 7.84
C LEU A 239 4.71 8.58 9.14
N ARG A 240 4.60 9.46 10.14
CA ARG A 240 5.32 9.31 11.43
C ARG A 240 4.86 8.07 12.21
N ARG A 241 3.56 7.78 12.18
CA ARG A 241 2.93 6.64 12.87
C ARG A 241 2.93 5.36 12.04
N THR A 242 3.30 5.44 10.76
CA THR A 242 3.22 4.29 9.85
C THR A 242 4.21 3.20 10.29
N THR A 243 3.67 2.00 10.53
CA THR A 243 4.40 0.81 11.01
C THR A 243 4.03 -0.46 10.30
N TYR A 244 3.00 -0.40 9.46
CA TYR A 244 2.57 -1.47 8.59
C TYR A 244 2.47 -0.90 7.17
N LEU A 245 3.29 -1.40 6.25
CA LEU A 245 3.29 -0.96 4.86
C LEU A 245 3.01 -2.14 3.95
N VAL A 246 2.05 -1.95 3.04
CA VAL A 246 1.68 -2.91 2.01
C VAL A 246 1.93 -2.31 0.64
N LEU A 247 2.57 -3.08 -0.23
CA LEU A 247 2.62 -2.81 -1.66
C LEU A 247 1.78 -3.87 -2.38
N ASP A 248 0.62 -3.46 -2.90
CA ASP A 248 -0.30 -4.33 -3.64
C ASP A 248 -0.11 -4.12 -5.15
N GLU A 249 -0.02 -5.20 -5.92
CA GLU A 249 0.36 -5.16 -7.35
C GLU A 249 1.65 -4.34 -7.58
N ALA A 250 2.67 -4.62 -6.75
CA ALA A 250 3.94 -3.87 -6.75
C ALA A 250 4.66 -3.89 -8.10
N ASP A 251 4.53 -4.98 -8.82
CA ASP A 251 5.00 -5.13 -10.18
C ASP A 251 4.39 -4.17 -11.17
N ARG A 252 3.06 -4.08 -11.18
CA ARG A 252 2.34 -3.12 -12.00
C ARG A 252 2.72 -1.69 -11.62
N MET A 253 2.98 -1.43 -10.33
CA MET A 253 3.50 -0.13 -9.92
C MET A 253 4.87 0.17 -10.54
N LEU A 254 5.77 -0.83 -10.63
CA LEU A 254 7.07 -0.68 -11.27
C LEU A 254 6.95 -0.53 -12.79
N ASP A 255 6.10 -1.31 -13.45
CA ASP A 255 5.83 -1.21 -14.90
C ASP A 255 5.26 0.16 -15.29
N MET A 256 4.44 0.76 -14.40
CA MET A 256 3.92 2.12 -14.56
C MET A 256 4.95 3.22 -14.23
N GLY A 257 6.17 2.86 -13.86
CA GLY A 257 7.23 3.80 -13.52
C GLY A 257 7.04 4.49 -12.17
N PHE A 258 6.30 3.89 -11.23
CA PHE A 258 6.11 4.44 -9.88
C PHE A 258 7.28 4.18 -8.93
N GLU A 259 8.32 3.44 -9.33
CA GLU A 259 9.49 3.15 -8.47
C GLU A 259 10.03 4.42 -7.77
N PRO A 260 10.29 5.55 -8.46
CA PRO A 260 10.84 6.74 -7.82
C PRO A 260 9.87 7.34 -6.80
N GLN A 261 8.56 7.22 -7.05
CA GLN A 261 7.51 7.71 -6.14
C GLN A 261 7.42 6.82 -4.89
N ILE A 262 7.46 5.49 -5.06
CA ILE A 262 7.49 4.53 -3.95
C ILE A 262 8.71 4.79 -3.07
N ARG A 263 9.90 4.94 -3.67
CA ARG A 263 11.13 5.23 -2.92
C ARG A 263 11.00 6.49 -2.07
N LYS A 264 10.46 7.58 -2.64
CA LYS A 264 10.20 8.83 -1.90
C LYS A 264 9.22 8.65 -0.75
N ILE A 265 8.17 7.85 -0.93
CA ILE A 265 7.20 7.54 0.14
C ILE A 265 7.87 6.75 1.26
N VAL A 266 8.63 5.70 0.91
CA VAL A 266 9.34 4.85 1.88
C VAL A 266 10.40 5.65 2.65
N ASP A 267 11.08 6.60 2.01
CA ASP A 267 12.03 7.52 2.69
C ASP A 267 11.35 8.45 3.71
N GLN A 268 10.03 8.62 3.67
CA GLN A 268 9.24 9.37 4.65
C GLN A 268 8.74 8.50 5.81
N ILE A 269 9.04 7.21 5.81
CA ILE A 269 8.63 6.26 6.85
C ILE A 269 9.78 6.04 7.82
N ARG A 270 9.46 5.78 9.09
CA ARG A 270 10.46 5.44 10.11
C ARG A 270 11.15 4.10 9.83
N VAL A 271 12.42 4.12 9.46
CA VAL A 271 13.25 2.90 9.33
C VAL A 271 14.02 2.69 10.64
N ARG A 272 13.40 1.98 11.59
CA ARG A 272 14.00 1.66 12.90
C ARG A 272 15.09 0.59 12.75
N GLN A 273 16.23 0.76 13.43
CA GLN A 273 17.26 -0.28 13.51
C GLN A 273 16.88 -1.51 14.35
N ARG A 274 15.89 -1.47 15.27
CA ARG A 274 15.06 -2.62 15.71
C ARG A 274 14.10 -2.33 16.88
N PRO A 275 12.93 -3.02 16.99
CA PRO A 275 12.16 -3.71 15.94
C PRO A 275 11.04 -2.77 15.40
N ARG A 276 11.08 -2.31 14.15
CA ARG A 276 10.86 -2.93 12.83
C ARG A 276 9.38 -2.83 12.39
N MET A 277 9.13 -2.12 11.29
CA MET A 277 7.86 -2.05 10.54
C MET A 277 7.53 -3.42 9.93
N VAL A 278 6.26 -3.80 9.81
CA VAL A 278 5.82 -4.99 9.06
C VAL A 278 5.67 -4.58 7.61
N PHE A 279 6.40 -5.24 6.72
CA PHE A 279 6.26 -5.03 5.28
C PHE A 279 5.63 -6.26 4.63
N THR A 280 4.49 -6.06 3.97
CA THR A 280 3.78 -7.14 3.25
C THR A 280 3.66 -6.74 1.78
N VAL A 281 4.51 -7.32 0.92
CA VAL A 281 4.36 -7.20 -0.54
C VAL A 281 3.47 -8.34 -0.99
N LEU A 282 2.36 -8.05 -1.67
CA LEU A 282 1.56 -9.08 -2.32
C LEU A 282 1.59 -8.88 -3.84
N GLN A 283 2.06 -9.90 -4.56
CA GLN A 283 2.47 -9.78 -5.95
C GLN A 283 1.86 -10.87 -6.84
N ILE A 284 1.72 -10.57 -8.13
CA ILE A 284 1.77 -11.53 -9.24
C ILE A 284 2.87 -11.00 -10.15
N THR A 285 4.05 -11.61 -10.31
CA THR A 285 4.87 -11.30 -11.51
C THR A 285 5.95 -12.27 -11.93
N PRO A 286 6.41 -12.15 -13.20
CA PRO A 286 7.76 -12.50 -13.64
C PRO A 286 8.90 -11.74 -12.92
N MET A 287 10.12 -12.26 -13.07
CA MET A 287 11.27 -12.08 -12.17
C MET A 287 11.85 -10.67 -11.99
N GLY A 288 11.68 -9.75 -12.94
CA GLY A 288 12.39 -8.46 -12.94
C GLY A 288 11.96 -7.47 -11.85
N ALA A 289 10.69 -7.54 -11.42
CA ALA A 289 10.16 -6.59 -10.43
C ALA A 289 10.58 -6.94 -8.99
N LEU A 290 10.89 -8.22 -8.71
CA LEU A 290 11.27 -8.68 -7.37
C LEU A 290 12.59 -8.07 -6.91
N GLU A 291 13.60 -7.99 -7.77
CA GLU A 291 14.91 -7.42 -7.42
C GLU A 291 14.79 -5.94 -7.03
N VAL A 292 13.99 -5.18 -7.78
CA VAL A 292 13.74 -3.76 -7.51
C VAL A 292 12.97 -3.58 -6.20
N ILE A 293 11.95 -4.41 -5.94
CA ILE A 293 11.21 -4.39 -4.67
C ILE A 293 12.13 -4.71 -3.49
N LEU A 294 12.98 -5.72 -3.61
CA LEU A 294 13.97 -6.06 -2.58
C LEU A 294 14.99 -4.95 -2.34
N CYS A 295 15.43 -4.29 -3.41
CA CYS A 295 16.32 -3.12 -3.35
C CYS A 295 15.63 -1.90 -2.71
N LEU A 296 14.35 -1.65 -3.02
CA LEU A 296 13.55 -0.60 -2.38
C LEU A 296 13.36 -0.85 -0.88
N LEU A 297 13.38 -2.12 -0.48
CA LEU A 297 13.24 -2.56 0.90
C LEU A 297 14.51 -2.53 1.74
N ALA A 298 15.65 -2.23 1.13
CA ALA A 298 16.97 -2.16 1.75
C ALA A 298 17.39 -3.43 2.52
N TYR A 299 18.20 -4.27 1.87
CA TYR A 299 19.23 -5.13 2.48
C TYR A 299 18.83 -5.97 3.70
N ARG A 300 17.71 -6.71 3.66
CA ARG A 300 17.40 -7.70 4.71
C ARG A 300 16.77 -8.96 4.12
N PRO A 301 17.11 -10.17 4.62
CA PRO A 301 16.55 -11.41 4.12
C PRO A 301 15.03 -11.37 4.29
N VAL A 302 14.29 -11.41 3.19
CA VAL A 302 12.85 -11.66 3.21
C VAL A 302 12.66 -13.03 3.89
N LEU A 303 12.07 -13.02 5.08
CA LEU A 303 12.02 -14.22 5.94
C LEU A 303 10.87 -15.16 5.58
N GLY A 304 9.89 -14.70 4.80
CA GLY A 304 8.81 -15.53 4.30
C GLY A 304 8.43 -15.14 2.87
N LEU A 305 8.96 -15.89 1.90
CA LEU A 305 8.35 -15.95 0.57
C LEU A 305 7.24 -16.99 0.63
N VAL A 306 6.00 -16.59 0.37
CA VAL A 306 4.86 -17.50 0.29
C VAL A 306 4.37 -17.48 -1.14
N ILE A 307 4.61 -18.55 -1.89
CA ILE A 307 4.13 -18.68 -3.26
C ILE A 307 2.92 -19.60 -3.23
N GLN A 308 1.78 -19.14 -3.71
CA GLN A 308 0.61 -19.97 -3.97
C GLN A 308 0.41 -20.09 -5.48
N GLN A 309 0.45 -21.34 -5.95
CA GLN A 309 0.19 -21.85 -7.30
C GLN A 309 1.37 -21.96 -8.27
N GLY A 310 1.29 -22.99 -9.13
CA GLY A 310 2.23 -23.50 -10.16
C GLY A 310 2.85 -22.51 -11.14
N LEU A 311 3.39 -21.40 -10.64
CA LEU A 311 4.33 -20.53 -11.32
C LEU A 311 5.53 -21.38 -11.73
N THR A 312 5.61 -21.58 -13.04
CA THR A 312 6.55 -22.42 -13.79
C THR A 312 7.99 -22.29 -13.28
N ARG A 313 8.79 -23.34 -13.54
CA ARG A 313 10.25 -23.46 -13.30
C ARG A 313 11.04 -22.13 -13.38
N MET A 314 10.65 -21.17 -14.21
CA MET A 314 11.22 -19.81 -14.28
C MET A 314 11.22 -19.04 -12.97
N VAL A 315 10.11 -19.01 -12.21
CA VAL A 315 10.07 -18.30 -10.92
C VAL A 315 10.96 -19.01 -9.90
N MET A 316 10.93 -20.33 -9.90
CA MET A 316 11.78 -21.16 -9.04
C MET A 316 13.27 -20.98 -9.30
N ILE A 317 13.72 -20.94 -10.58
CA ILE A 317 15.13 -20.77 -10.98
C ILE A 317 15.66 -19.41 -10.55
N ALA A 318 14.88 -18.36 -10.76
CA ALA A 318 15.39 -17.02 -10.53
C ALA A 318 15.24 -16.60 -9.05
N LEU A 319 14.41 -17.28 -8.27
CA LEU A 319 14.51 -17.29 -6.81
C LEU A 319 15.76 -18.03 -6.29
N SER A 320 16.28 -19.03 -7.01
CA SER A 320 17.58 -19.67 -6.67
C SER A 320 18.75 -18.70 -6.86
N ASN A 321 18.68 -17.86 -7.90
CA ASN A 321 19.66 -16.80 -8.13
C ASN A 321 19.55 -15.67 -7.08
N MET A 322 18.35 -15.43 -6.54
CA MET A 322 18.15 -14.52 -5.42
C MET A 322 18.80 -15.00 -4.12
N GLU A 323 18.90 -16.31 -3.84
CA GLU A 323 19.65 -16.80 -2.66
C GLU A 323 21.13 -16.42 -2.73
N VAL A 324 21.73 -16.51 -3.93
CA VAL A 324 23.10 -16.04 -4.19
C VAL A 324 23.19 -14.53 -4.01
N MET A 325 22.20 -13.77 -4.49
CA MET A 325 22.16 -12.31 -4.33
C MET A 325 21.92 -11.89 -2.86
N PHE A 326 21.12 -12.64 -2.09
CA PHE A 326 20.93 -12.44 -0.65
C PHE A 326 22.20 -12.74 0.15
N GLN A 327 22.96 -13.78 -0.22
CA GLN A 327 24.28 -14.04 0.36
C GLN A 327 25.26 -12.89 0.05
N ILE A 328 25.27 -12.38 -1.18
CA ILE A 328 26.14 -11.25 -1.57
C ILE A 328 25.75 -9.96 -0.82
N CYS A 329 24.45 -9.66 -0.71
CA CYS A 329 23.96 -8.48 0.00
C CYS A 329 24.08 -8.58 1.53
N THR A 330 24.30 -9.76 2.11
CA THR A 330 24.57 -9.90 3.56
C THR A 330 26.07 -9.86 3.89
N MET A 331 26.94 -9.83 2.88
CA MET A 331 28.40 -9.73 3.02
C MET A 331 28.97 -8.31 2.80
N VAL A 332 28.11 -7.30 2.59
CA VAL A 332 28.45 -5.87 2.46
C VAL A 332 27.72 -5.07 3.53
#